data_AF-A0A4Y2UT30-F1
#
_entry.id   AF-A0A4Y2UT30-F1
#
_cell.length_a   1.000
_cell.length_b   1.000
_cell.length_c   1.000
_cell.angle_alpha   90.00
_cell.angle_beta   90.00
_cell.angle_gamma   90.00
#
_symmetry.space_group_name_H-M   'P 1'
#
loop_
_entity.id
_entity.type
_entity.pdbx_description
1 polymer ?
#
loop_
_entity_poly.entity_id
_entity_poly.type
_entity_poly.pdbx_seq_one_letter_code
_entity_poly.pdbx_strand_id
1 'polypeptide(L)'
;MKSVGGVSASIISYWISKKNLIGLSKLRKITTVFGAFGFSLCMMGILLAGCDAIINILCFALSLFSSGIALSGIMISGVDMAPAFAGSLMGVASTVAGTSVFLIPVITGLVTTHETLSEWRIVFWINLVVVGSSGFVYVLFGSAEVQPWNYPDGEHSVDIAAEERKKADKSFNQPIEMSEKL
;
A
#
# COMPACT_ATOMS: atom_id res chain seq x y z
N MET A 1 -7.22 7.38 -11.72
CA MET A 1 -6.31 6.23 -11.94
C MET A 1 -5.94 5.51 -10.64
N LYS A 2 -5.51 6.22 -9.57
CA LYS A 2 -5.19 5.63 -8.26
C LYS A 2 -6.32 4.75 -7.68
N SER A 3 -7.56 5.23 -7.70
CA SER A 3 -8.72 4.45 -7.22
C SER A 3 -8.95 3.17 -8.02
N VAL A 4 -8.69 3.20 -9.34
CA VAL A 4 -8.85 2.02 -10.21
C VAL A 4 -7.79 0.96 -9.89
N GLY A 5 -6.55 1.37 -9.63
CA GLY A 5 -5.48 0.47 -9.18
C GLY A 5 -5.76 -0.14 -7.80
N GLY A 6 -6.31 0.65 -6.88
CA GLY A 6 -6.72 0.14 -5.57
C GLY A 6 -7.85 -0.90 -5.67
N VAL A 7 -8.90 -0.59 -6.45
CA VAL A 7 -10.06 -1.50 -6.62
C VAL A 7 -9.66 -2.79 -7.33
N SER A 8 -8.83 -2.73 -8.37
CA SER A 8 -8.36 -3.93 -9.06
C SER A 8 -7.51 -4.81 -8.14
N ALA A 9 -6.60 -4.21 -7.36
CA ALA A 9 -5.82 -4.93 -6.36
C ALA A 9 -6.69 -5.60 -5.29
N SER A 10 -7.74 -4.92 -4.83
CA SER A 10 -8.68 -5.48 -3.85
C SER A 10 -9.47 -6.66 -4.41
N ILE A 11 -9.95 -6.56 -5.66
CA ILE A 11 -10.64 -7.67 -6.34
C ILE A 11 -9.69 -8.85 -6.51
N ILE A 12 -8.47 -8.62 -7.02
CA ILE A 12 -7.46 -9.67 -7.21
C ILE A 12 -7.11 -10.33 -5.87
N SER A 13 -6.92 -9.52 -4.82
CA SER A 13 -6.63 -10.02 -3.48
C SER A 13 -7.79 -10.87 -2.96
N TYR A 14 -9.04 -10.46 -3.17
CA TYR A 14 -10.23 -11.23 -2.81
C TYR A 14 -10.28 -12.59 -3.54
N TRP A 15 -10.00 -12.62 -4.84
CA TRP A 15 -9.97 -13.88 -5.62
C TRP A 15 -8.84 -14.82 -5.19
N ILE A 16 -7.64 -14.27 -4.94
CA ILE A 16 -6.47 -15.05 -4.49
C ILE A 16 -6.70 -15.61 -3.09
N SER A 17 -7.25 -14.78 -2.20
CA SER A 17 -7.68 -15.24 -0.89
C SER A 17 -8.69 -16.36 -1.05
N LYS A 18 -9.78 -16.21 -1.83
CA LYS A 18 -10.86 -17.21 -2.00
C LYS A 18 -10.37 -18.60 -2.42
N LYS A 19 -9.27 -18.66 -3.17
CA LYS A 19 -8.65 -19.91 -3.63
C LYS A 19 -7.68 -20.54 -2.61
N ASN A 20 -7.52 -19.92 -1.43
CA ASN A 20 -6.61 -20.28 -0.33
C ASN A 20 -5.14 -20.50 -0.78
N LEU A 21 -4.73 -19.77 -1.82
CA LEU A 21 -3.43 -20.00 -2.48
C LEU A 21 -2.25 -19.48 -1.66
N ILE A 22 -2.44 -18.37 -0.93
CA ILE A 22 -1.38 -17.63 -0.25
C ILE A 22 -1.93 -17.09 1.08
N GLY A 23 -1.17 -17.23 2.18
CA GLY A 23 -1.55 -16.63 3.47
C GLY A 23 -1.67 -15.10 3.39
N LEU A 24 -2.62 -14.52 4.13
CA LEU A 24 -2.94 -13.08 4.06
C LEU A 24 -1.71 -12.18 4.21
N SER A 25 -0.79 -12.51 5.11
CA SER A 25 0.41 -11.72 5.36
C SER A 25 1.35 -11.66 4.14
N LYS A 26 1.52 -12.81 3.47
CA LYS A 26 2.33 -12.90 2.25
C LYS A 26 1.65 -12.20 1.08
N LEU A 27 0.33 -12.32 0.96
CA LEU A 27 -0.44 -11.64 -0.08
C LEU A 27 -0.28 -10.11 0.01
N ARG A 28 -0.45 -9.56 1.22
CA ARG A 28 -0.31 -8.12 1.47
C ARG A 28 1.10 -7.62 1.22
N LYS A 29 2.09 -8.38 1.68
CA LYS A 29 3.50 -8.07 1.43
C LYS A 29 3.80 -8.04 -0.06
N ILE A 30 3.36 -9.05 -0.82
CA ILE A 30 3.56 -9.11 -2.28
C ILE A 30 2.85 -7.94 -2.98
N THR A 31 1.60 -7.64 -2.63
CA THR A 31 0.84 -6.55 -3.26
C THR A 31 1.49 -5.19 -3.01
N THR A 32 1.91 -4.89 -1.77
CA THR A 32 2.58 -3.64 -1.44
C THR A 32 3.94 -3.52 -2.12
N VAL A 33 4.73 -4.61 -2.14
CA VAL A 33 6.05 -4.64 -2.78
C VAL A 33 5.91 -4.47 -4.29
N PHE A 34 4.99 -5.20 -4.93
CA PHE A 34 4.74 -5.07 -6.36
C PHE A 34 4.29 -3.65 -6.74
N GLY A 35 3.46 -3.00 -5.92
CA GLY A 35 3.07 -1.61 -6.10
C GLY A 35 4.23 -0.61 -5.92
N ALA A 36 5.07 -0.80 -4.89
CA ALA A 36 6.19 0.12 -4.62
C ALA A 36 7.31 -0.01 -5.66
N PHE A 37 7.67 -1.23 -6.05
CA PHE A 37 8.64 -1.47 -7.11
C PHE A 37 8.10 -1.09 -8.48
N GLY A 38 6.82 -1.36 -8.76
CA GLY A 38 6.16 -0.94 -9.99
C GLY A 38 6.16 0.59 -10.14
N PHE A 39 5.84 1.33 -9.07
CA PHE A 39 5.95 2.79 -9.06
C PHE A 39 7.38 3.27 -9.35
N SER A 40 8.38 2.66 -8.67
CA SER A 40 9.79 3.02 -8.82
C SER A 40 10.30 2.77 -10.24
N LEU A 41 9.98 1.62 -10.84
CA LEU A 41 10.35 1.30 -12.22
C LEU A 41 9.71 2.25 -13.22
N CYS A 42 8.44 2.63 -13.01
CA CYS A 42 7.78 3.62 -13.87
C CYS A 42 8.42 5.01 -13.76
N MET A 43 8.83 5.43 -12.55
CA MET A 43 9.55 6.69 -12.35
C MET A 43 10.93 6.70 -13.03
N MET A 44 11.65 5.57 -12.99
CA MET A 44 12.88 5.42 -13.78
C MET A 44 12.60 5.51 -15.29
N GLY A 45 11.47 4.95 -15.76
CA GLY A 45 11.05 5.09 -17.15
C GLY A 45 10.83 6.53 -17.60
N ILE A 46 10.22 7.37 -16.75
CA ILE A 46 10.04 8.82 -17.01
C ILE A 46 11.39 9.53 -17.14
N LEU A 47 12.37 9.18 -16.30
CA LEU A 47 13.70 9.77 -16.36
C LEU A 47 14.43 9.45 -17.68
N LEU A 48 14.20 8.26 -18.24
CA LEU A 48 14.83 7.77 -19.47
C LEU A 48 14.09 8.18 -20.76
N ALA A 49 12.78 8.47 -20.68
CA ALA A 49 11.93 8.76 -21.85
C ALA A 49 12.26 10.08 -22.58
N GLY A 50 13.05 10.98 -21.97
CA GLY A 50 13.50 12.21 -22.63
C GLY A 50 12.34 13.15 -23.00
N CYS A 51 12.32 13.61 -24.26
CA CYS A 51 11.31 14.55 -24.78
C CYS A 51 10.03 13.90 -25.31
N ASP A 52 9.89 12.56 -25.26
CA ASP A 52 8.68 11.92 -25.75
C ASP A 52 7.53 12.07 -24.74
N ALA A 53 6.60 12.97 -25.04
CA ALA A 53 5.47 13.26 -24.17
C ALA A 53 4.54 12.04 -23.99
N ILE A 54 4.40 11.18 -25.00
CA ILE A 54 3.48 10.04 -24.94
C ILE A 54 4.01 9.01 -23.95
N ILE A 55 5.30 8.68 -24.05
CA ILE A 55 5.93 7.71 -23.14
C ILE A 55 5.89 8.23 -21.70
N ASN A 56 6.18 9.52 -21.49
CA ASN A 56 6.12 10.15 -20.17
C ASN A 56 4.72 10.07 -19.55
N ILE A 57 3.66 10.38 -20.32
CA ILE A 57 2.28 10.33 -19.85
C ILE A 57 1.86 8.90 -19.52
N LEU A 58 2.23 7.92 -20.35
CA LEU A 58 1.92 6.51 -20.11
C LEU A 58 2.63 5.96 -18.87
N CYS A 59 3.93 6.23 -18.71
CA CYS A 59 4.69 5.85 -17.53
C CYS A 59 4.15 6.53 -16.26
N PHE A 60 3.75 7.79 -16.36
CA PHE A 60 3.14 8.51 -15.25
C PHE A 60 1.78 7.91 -14.87
N ALA A 61 0.91 7.62 -15.85
CA ALA A 61 -0.37 6.96 -15.62
C ALA A 61 -0.21 5.59 -14.95
N LEU A 62 0.76 4.78 -15.42
CA LEU A 62 1.07 3.48 -14.86
C LEU A 62 1.64 3.58 -13.43
N SER A 63 2.46 4.60 -13.16
CA SER A 63 2.95 4.88 -11.81
C SER A 63 1.79 5.17 -10.85
N LEU A 64 0.83 6.00 -11.26
CA LEU A 64 -0.35 6.32 -10.45
C LEU A 64 -1.23 5.10 -10.21
N PHE A 65 -1.34 4.21 -11.19
CA PHE A 65 -2.04 2.94 -11.04
C PHE A 65 -1.34 2.04 -9.99
N SER A 66 -0.02 1.87 -10.11
CA SER A 66 0.79 1.06 -9.20
C SER A 66 0.80 1.61 -7.77
N SER A 67 0.81 2.93 -7.59
CA SER A 67 0.63 3.60 -6.31
C SER A 67 -0.72 3.27 -5.65
N GLY A 68 -1.79 3.12 -6.44
CA GLY A 68 -3.10 2.69 -5.94
C GLY A 68 -3.08 1.27 -5.37
N ILE A 69 -2.35 0.35 -6.01
CA ILE A 69 -2.14 -1.03 -5.55
C ILE A 69 -1.37 -1.04 -4.22
N ALA A 70 -0.32 -0.22 -4.10
CA ALA A 70 0.48 -0.15 -2.87
C ALA A 70 -0.33 0.37 -1.68
N LEU A 71 -1.14 1.41 -1.89
CA LEU A 71 -1.95 2.02 -0.82
C LEU A 71 -2.99 1.06 -0.24
N SER A 72 -3.65 0.26 -1.09
CA SER A 72 -4.61 -0.74 -0.59
C SER A 72 -3.89 -1.80 0.27
N GLY A 73 -2.73 -2.29 -0.16
CA GLY A 73 -1.94 -3.24 0.63
C GLY A 73 -1.51 -2.69 2.00
N ILE A 74 -0.97 -1.47 2.03
CA ILE A 74 -0.45 -0.84 3.25
C ILE A 74 -1.56 -0.58 4.27
N MET A 75 -2.68 0.03 3.84
CA MET A 75 -3.77 0.40 4.75
C MET A 75 -4.39 -0.82 5.42
N ILE A 76 -4.63 -1.88 4.64
CA ILE A 76 -5.21 -3.10 5.20
C ILE A 76 -4.16 -3.78 6.09
N SER A 77 -2.88 -3.81 5.70
CA SER A 77 -1.81 -4.42 6.51
C SER A 77 -1.65 -3.80 7.90
N GLY A 78 -1.83 -2.48 8.04
CA GLY A 78 -1.79 -1.82 9.34
C GLY A 78 -2.93 -2.22 10.27
N VAL A 79 -4.13 -2.39 9.71
CA VAL A 79 -5.31 -2.83 10.47
C VAL A 79 -5.19 -4.29 10.92
N ASP A 80 -4.69 -5.17 10.05
CA ASP A 80 -4.49 -6.59 10.40
C ASP A 80 -3.39 -6.81 11.44
N MET A 81 -2.42 -5.89 11.52
CA MET A 81 -1.28 -6.03 12.41
C MET A 81 -1.68 -5.80 13.88
N ALA A 82 -2.65 -4.92 14.13
CA ALA A 82 -3.13 -4.61 15.48
C ALA A 82 -4.61 -4.18 15.48
N PRO A 83 -5.57 -5.11 15.32
CA PRO A 83 -6.99 -4.79 15.22
C PRO A 83 -7.56 -4.08 16.47
N ALA A 84 -7.07 -4.40 17.67
CA ALA A 84 -7.53 -3.78 18.91
C ALA A 84 -7.05 -2.32 19.06
N PHE A 85 -5.90 -1.99 18.48
CA PHE A 85 -5.29 -0.66 18.50
C PHE A 85 -5.33 0.04 17.13
N ALA A 86 -6.14 -0.45 16.19
CA ALA A 86 -6.12 -0.01 14.80
C ALA A 86 -6.40 1.49 14.67
N GLY A 87 -7.35 2.03 15.44
CA GLY A 87 -7.68 3.46 15.41
C GLY A 87 -6.50 4.36 15.83
N SER A 88 -5.85 4.04 16.94
CA SER A 88 -4.69 4.79 17.44
C SER A 88 -3.48 4.65 16.52
N LEU A 89 -3.20 3.44 16.04
CA LEU A 89 -2.07 3.17 15.14
C LEU A 89 -2.23 3.89 13.80
N MET A 90 -3.43 3.82 13.21
CA MET A 90 -3.75 4.53 11.97
C MET A 90 -3.77 6.05 12.16
N GLY A 91 -4.19 6.54 13.34
CA GLY A 91 -4.15 7.95 13.70
C GLY A 91 -2.72 8.50 13.68
N VAL A 92 -1.80 7.82 14.37
CA VAL A 92 -0.36 8.18 14.40
C VAL A 92 0.25 8.09 13.00
N ALA A 93 -0.01 7.00 12.27
CA ALA A 93 0.47 6.84 10.89
C ALA A 93 -0.01 7.97 9.98
N SER A 94 -1.26 8.39 10.13
CA SER A 94 -1.85 9.50 9.37
C SER A 94 -1.25 10.85 9.74
N THR A 95 -0.82 11.06 10.99
CA THR A 95 -0.16 12.31 11.40
C THR A 95 1.23 12.43 10.79
N VAL A 96 1.99 11.34 10.79
CA VAL A 96 3.31 11.27 10.13
C VAL A 96 3.15 11.45 8.62
N ALA A 97 2.17 10.79 8.01
CA ALA A 97 1.85 10.96 6.60
C ALA A 97 1.45 12.41 6.27
N GLY A 98 0.59 13.02 7.08
CA GLY A 98 0.16 14.42 6.90
C GLY A 98 1.32 15.41 6.98
N THR A 99 2.24 15.22 7.93
CA THR A 99 3.45 16.05 8.05
C THR A 99 4.33 15.91 6.80
N SER A 100 4.48 14.69 6.29
CA SER A 100 5.25 14.41 5.08
C SER A 100 4.62 15.09 3.85
N VAL A 101 3.29 15.07 3.74
CA VAL A 101 2.54 15.73 2.67
C VAL A 101 2.74 17.25 2.70
N PHE A 102 2.88 17.85 3.88
CA PHE A 102 3.19 19.28 3.99
C PHE A 102 4.63 19.62 3.55
N LEU A 103 5.60 18.75 3.85
CA LEU A 103 7.00 18.97 3.50
C LEU A 103 7.27 18.84 2.00
N ILE A 104 6.56 17.95 1.29
CA ILE A 104 6.80 17.67 -0.13
C ILE A 104 6.67 18.92 -1.02
N PRO A 105 5.61 19.73 -0.95
CA PRO A 105 5.48 20.98 -1.73
C PRO A 105 6.56 22.00 -1.40
N VAL A 106 6.97 22.11 -0.13
CA VAL A 106 8.04 23.04 0.29
C VAL A 106 9.36 22.66 -0.37
N ILE A 107 9.73 21.37 -0.31
CA ILE A 107 10.94 20.86 -0.95
C ILE A 107 10.86 21.03 -2.46
N THR A 108 9.71 20.68 -3.07
CA THR A 108 9.53 20.79 -4.53
C THR A 108 9.62 22.24 -5.00
N GLY A 109 9.05 23.19 -4.26
CA GLY A 109 9.13 24.62 -4.57
C GLY A 109 10.55 25.18 -4.48
N LEU A 110 11.37 24.68 -3.55
CA LEU A 110 12.78 25.07 -3.46
C LEU A 110 13.65 24.45 -4.56
N VAL A 111 13.34 23.22 -4.99
CA VAL A 111 14.09 22.51 -6.03
C VAL A 111 13.73 23.02 -7.44
N THR A 112 12.49 23.44 -7.66
CA THR A 112 11.97 23.85 -8.98
C THR A 112 11.82 25.37 -9.04
N THR A 113 12.94 26.11 -8.94
CA THR A 113 12.90 27.58 -8.91
C THR A 113 12.70 28.17 -10.31
N HIS A 114 13.24 27.53 -11.35
CA HIS A 114 13.17 28.00 -12.74
C HIS A 114 12.23 27.17 -13.63
N GLU A 115 11.48 26.24 -13.04
CA GLU A 115 10.53 25.35 -13.72
C GLU A 115 11.12 24.57 -14.91
N THR A 116 12.42 24.31 -14.86
CA THR A 116 13.15 23.65 -15.95
C THR A 116 12.98 22.13 -15.90
N LEU A 117 13.11 21.47 -17.06
CA LEU A 117 13.09 20.00 -17.15
C LEU A 117 14.19 19.34 -16.30
N SER A 118 15.35 19.98 -16.16
CA SER A 118 16.44 19.51 -15.31
C SER A 118 16.06 19.48 -13.82
N GLU A 119 15.36 20.50 -13.32
CA GLU A 119 14.92 20.55 -11.93
C GLU A 119 13.85 19.48 -11.64
N TRP A 120 12.90 19.31 -12.56
CA TRP A 120 11.89 18.25 -12.44
C TRP A 120 12.48 16.84 -12.44
N ARG A 121 13.57 16.61 -13.19
CA ARG A 121 14.31 15.34 -13.13
C ARG A 121 14.87 15.06 -11.74
N ILE A 122 15.33 16.10 -11.02
CA ILE A 122 15.80 15.95 -9.63
C ILE A 122 14.64 15.52 -8.73
N VAL A 123 13.45 16.12 -8.89
CA VAL A 123 12.24 15.74 -8.13
C VAL A 123 11.85 14.27 -8.37
N PHE A 124 11.92 13.80 -9.62
CA PHE A 124 11.65 12.40 -9.94
C PHE A 124 12.71 11.45 -9.36
N TRP A 125 13.99 11.83 -9.35
CA TRP A 125 15.06 11.08 -8.68
C TRP A 125 14.84 10.97 -7.17
N ILE A 126 14.44 12.08 -6.51
CA ILE A 126 14.11 12.07 -5.08
C ILE A 126 12.96 11.10 -4.82
N ASN A 127 11.89 11.16 -5.62
CA ASN A 127 10.76 10.22 -5.50
C ASN A 127 11.19 8.77 -5.68
N LEU A 128 12.03 8.48 -6.67
CA LEU A 128 12.55 7.13 -6.92
C LEU A 128 13.32 6.59 -5.71
N VAL A 129 14.24 7.40 -5.15
CA VAL A 129 15.07 7.00 -4.00
C VAL A 129 14.21 6.82 -2.75
N VAL A 130 13.29 7.75 -2.46
CA VAL A 130 12.45 7.70 -1.27
C VAL A 130 11.49 6.51 -1.33
N VAL A 131 10.78 6.31 -2.44
CA VAL A 131 9.82 5.21 -2.56
C VAL A 131 10.54 3.87 -2.69
N GLY A 132 11.64 3.81 -3.44
CA GLY A 132 12.45 2.60 -3.60
C GLY A 132 13.06 2.14 -2.27
N SER A 133 13.68 3.05 -1.52
CA SER A 133 14.24 2.73 -0.19
C SER A 133 13.17 2.35 0.81
N SER A 134 12.03 3.05 0.84
CA SER A 134 10.89 2.70 1.70
C SER A 134 10.34 1.30 1.37
N GLY A 135 10.19 0.98 0.08
CA GLY A 135 9.79 -0.35 -0.37
C GLY A 135 10.80 -1.42 0.04
N PHE A 136 12.09 -1.14 -0.06
CA PHE A 136 13.16 -2.05 0.37
C PHE A 136 13.14 -2.31 1.88
N VAL A 137 12.99 -1.26 2.70
CA VAL A 137 12.83 -1.38 4.16
C VAL A 137 11.59 -2.21 4.50
N TYR A 138 10.48 -2.00 3.79
CA TYR A 138 9.25 -2.79 3.98
C TYR A 138 9.43 -4.26 3.58
N VAL A 139 10.23 -4.57 2.56
CA VAL A 139 10.56 -5.97 2.22
C VAL A 139 11.31 -6.64 3.38
N LEU A 140 12.27 -5.96 3.99
CA LEU A 140 13.10 -6.52 5.04
C LEU A 140 12.35 -6.68 6.37
N PHE A 141 11.61 -5.65 6.80
CA PHE A 141 11.01 -5.59 8.13
C PHE A 141 9.48 -5.74 8.14
N GLY A 142 8.82 -5.60 7.00
CA GLY A 142 7.37 -5.63 6.92
C GLY A 142 6.80 -7.00 7.24
N SER A 143 5.86 -7.02 8.19
CA SER A 143 4.97 -8.14 8.48
C SER A 143 3.52 -7.64 8.50
N ALA A 144 2.59 -8.54 8.23
CA ALA A 144 1.15 -8.29 8.29
C ALA A 144 0.45 -9.32 9.18
N GLU A 145 1.20 -9.92 10.10
CA GLU A 145 0.67 -10.80 11.15
C GLU A 145 0.29 -9.99 12.39
N VAL A 146 -0.73 -10.47 13.12
CA VAL A 146 -1.16 -9.89 14.40
C VAL A 146 0.02 -9.89 15.35
N GLN A 147 0.34 -8.72 15.89
CA GLN A 147 1.49 -8.53 16.75
C GLN A 147 1.18 -8.97 18.19
N PRO A 148 2.18 -9.49 18.93
CA PRO A 148 1.96 -10.09 20.25
C PRO A 148 1.45 -9.09 21.31
N TRP A 149 1.71 -7.79 21.13
CA TRP A 149 1.23 -6.73 22.03
C TRP A 149 -0.21 -6.27 21.74
N ASN A 150 -0.89 -6.85 20.73
CA ASN A 150 -2.24 -6.45 20.38
C ASN A 150 -3.26 -6.76 21.49
N TYR A 151 -2.96 -7.68 22.41
CA TYR A 151 -3.84 -8.03 23.52
C TYR A 151 -3.10 -7.86 24.85
N PRO A 152 -3.56 -6.96 25.75
CA PRO A 152 -2.92 -6.70 27.03
C PRO A 152 -3.05 -7.84 28.05
N ASP A 153 -4.01 -8.75 27.86
CA ASP A 153 -4.26 -9.89 28.75
C ASP A 153 -3.94 -11.21 28.01
N GLY A 154 -2.82 -11.85 28.36
CA GLY A 154 -2.28 -13.01 27.63
C GLY A 154 -3.22 -14.21 27.51
N GLU A 155 -4.21 -14.36 28.38
CA GLU A 155 -5.17 -15.49 28.36
C GLU A 155 -6.37 -15.20 27.44
N HIS A 156 -6.89 -13.96 27.44
CA HIS A 156 -8.01 -13.55 26.59
C HIS A 156 -7.58 -13.32 25.12
N SER A 157 -6.28 -13.18 24.89
CA SER A 157 -5.63 -12.92 23.60
C SER A 157 -5.67 -14.08 22.61
N VAL A 158 -5.50 -15.31 23.10
CA VAL A 158 -5.45 -16.51 22.26
C VAL A 158 -6.84 -16.87 21.78
N ASP A 159 -7.84 -16.71 22.65
CA ASP A 159 -9.24 -17.01 22.33
C ASP A 159 -9.83 -15.96 21.38
N ILE A 160 -9.56 -14.66 21.59
CA ILE A 160 -10.03 -13.62 20.66
C ILE A 160 -9.28 -13.71 19.33
N ALA A 161 -7.96 -13.94 19.30
CA ALA A 161 -7.23 -14.12 18.04
C ALA A 161 -7.65 -15.40 17.30
N ALA A 162 -7.96 -16.49 18.02
CA ALA A 162 -8.50 -17.72 17.45
C ALA A 162 -9.94 -17.53 16.97
N GLU A 163 -10.77 -16.75 17.67
CA GLU A 163 -12.12 -16.39 17.25
C GLU A 163 -12.12 -15.41 16.07
N GLU A 164 -11.20 -14.45 16.02
CA GLU A 164 -11.04 -13.53 14.88
C GLU A 164 -10.44 -14.26 13.67
N ARG A 165 -9.49 -15.19 13.85
CA ARG A 165 -9.10 -16.11 12.77
C ARG A 165 -10.29 -16.96 12.33
N LYS A 166 -11.09 -17.51 13.24
CA LYS A 166 -12.29 -18.31 12.90
C LYS A 166 -13.40 -17.47 12.26
N LYS A 167 -13.57 -16.20 12.63
CA LYS A 167 -14.53 -15.26 12.02
C LYS A 167 -14.05 -14.78 10.67
N ALA A 168 -12.76 -14.47 10.53
CA ALA A 168 -12.14 -14.17 9.27
C ALA A 168 -12.30 -15.37 8.33
N ASP A 169 -11.98 -16.59 8.77
CA ASP A 169 -12.11 -17.83 7.99
C ASP A 169 -13.58 -18.22 7.72
N LYS A 170 -14.52 -18.00 8.66
CA LYS A 170 -15.97 -18.20 8.44
C LYS A 170 -16.56 -17.17 7.48
N SER A 171 -16.31 -15.87 7.69
CA SER A 171 -16.75 -14.79 6.79
C SER A 171 -16.17 -14.97 5.39
N PHE A 172 -15.00 -15.59 5.30
CA PHE A 172 -14.27 -15.88 4.08
C PHE A 172 -14.75 -17.15 3.35
N ASN A 173 -15.25 -18.15 4.09
CA ASN A 173 -15.77 -19.42 3.55
C ASN A 173 -17.31 -19.46 3.43
N GLN A 174 -18.03 -18.40 3.81
CA GLN A 174 -19.46 -18.29 3.50
C GLN A 174 -19.63 -17.99 2.00
N PRO A 175 -20.39 -18.81 1.24
CA PRO A 175 -20.82 -18.43 -0.09
C PRO A 175 -21.64 -17.14 0.03
N ILE A 176 -21.39 -16.17 -0.85
CA ILE A 176 -22.25 -14.99 -0.99
C ILE A 176 -23.61 -15.48 -1.52
N GLU A 177 -24.49 -15.92 -0.62
CA GLU A 177 -25.92 -15.98 -0.90
C GLU A 177 -26.47 -14.57 -0.69
N MET A 178 -26.48 -13.80 -1.78
CA MET A 178 -27.28 -12.59 -1.85
C MET A 178 -28.28 -12.73 -2.99
N SER A 179 -29.41 -13.34 -2.69
CA SER A 179 -30.72 -13.07 -3.30
C SER A 179 -31.71 -14.12 -2.77
N GLU A 180 -32.49 -13.78 -1.74
CA GLU A 180 -33.95 -13.97 -1.73
C GLU A 180 -34.51 -13.47 -0.38
N LYS A 181 -34.69 -12.16 -0.24
CA LYS A 181 -35.89 -11.60 0.39
C LYS A 181 -36.22 -10.30 -0.33
N LEU A 182 -37.30 -10.44 -1.11
CA LEU A 182 -38.18 -9.44 -1.72
C LEU A 182 -38.15 -8.06 -1.06
#